data_AF-A0A661N2R9-F1
#
_entry.id   AF-A0A661N2R9-F1
#
_cell.length_a   1.000
_cell.length_b   1.000
_cell.length_c   1.000
_cell.angle_alpha   90.00
_cell.angle_beta   90.00
_cell.angle_gamma   90.00
#
_symmetry.space_group_name_H-M   'P 1'
#
loop_
_entity.id
_entity.type
_entity.pdbx_description
1 polymer ?
#
loop_
_entity_poly.entity_id
_entity_poly.type
_entity_poly.pdbx_seq_one_letter_code
_entity_poly.pdbx_strand_id
1 'polypeptide(L)'
;MPDPCHFSRDKLHATDFTMSAQAQPPTDVHGGSFTALDWLGALWTGFAVLGLLAFSMAAGSFRAMYADFGDVDLPALTVFVTQPWAPPVLAVGPLVLLILGFRTRLGLGWRRFSIATAFLLSSMLIAACLWGAYLPIFNLAGAISAE
;
A
#
# COMPACT_ATOMS: atom_id res chain seq x y z
N MET A 1 -63.34 -61.13 -20.74
CA MET A 1 -63.91 -60.31 -21.84
C MET A 1 -64.57 -59.11 -21.18
N PRO A 2 -64.16 -57.84 -21.38
CA PRO A 2 -62.96 -57.24 -21.97
C PRO A 2 -62.07 -56.51 -20.92
N ASP A 3 -60.85 -56.12 -21.31
CA ASP A 3 -59.98 -55.15 -20.61
C ASP A 3 -60.38 -53.71 -20.95
N PRO A 4 -60.06 -52.74 -20.07
CA PRO A 4 -59.28 -51.61 -20.57
C PRO A 4 -58.20 -51.09 -19.62
N CYS A 5 -56.99 -51.02 -20.17
CA CYS A 5 -56.11 -49.86 -20.13
C CYS A 5 -56.03 -49.05 -18.82
N HIS A 6 -55.15 -49.45 -17.91
CA HIS A 6 -54.58 -48.51 -16.94
C HIS A 6 -53.13 -48.20 -17.30
N PHE A 7 -52.98 -47.14 -18.10
CA PHE A 7 -51.71 -46.50 -18.43
C PHE A 7 -51.17 -45.87 -17.14
N SER A 8 -50.37 -46.64 -16.39
CA SER A 8 -49.72 -46.14 -15.18
C SER A 8 -48.55 -45.24 -15.57
N ARG A 9 -48.54 -44.04 -14.99
CA ARG A 9 -47.59 -42.93 -15.15
C ARG A 9 -46.17 -43.30 -14.70
N ASP A 10 -45.53 -44.22 -15.39
CA ASP A 10 -44.09 -44.24 -15.45
C ASP A 10 -43.66 -43.04 -16.30
N LYS A 11 -42.74 -42.23 -15.78
CA LYS A 11 -42.05 -41.12 -16.46
C LYS A 11 -42.77 -39.77 -16.46
N LEU A 12 -42.79 -39.10 -15.31
CA LEU A 12 -42.58 -37.65 -15.25
C LEU A 12 -42.11 -37.29 -13.84
N HIS A 13 -41.14 -36.38 -13.77
CA HIS A 13 -40.28 -36.03 -12.63
C HIS A 13 -39.01 -36.90 -12.53
N ALA A 14 -38.03 -36.91 -13.45
CA ALA A 14 -37.36 -35.81 -14.12
C ALA A 14 -37.18 -34.59 -13.20
N THR A 15 -35.97 -34.41 -12.68
CA THR A 15 -35.51 -33.24 -11.91
C THR A 15 -35.93 -33.14 -10.44
N ASP A 16 -35.72 -34.21 -9.67
CA ASP A 16 -35.12 -34.04 -8.32
C ASP A 16 -33.62 -33.73 -8.48
N PHE A 17 -33.31 -32.72 -9.28
CA PHE A 17 -32.18 -31.86 -9.00
C PHE A 17 -32.69 -31.02 -7.83
N THR A 18 -32.74 -31.63 -6.65
CA THR A 18 -32.69 -30.91 -5.39
C THR A 18 -31.37 -30.17 -5.45
N MET A 19 -31.45 -29.01 -6.10
CA MET A 19 -30.78 -27.78 -5.78
C MET A 19 -31.05 -27.61 -4.29
N SER A 20 -30.28 -28.37 -3.49
CA SER A 20 -29.81 -27.94 -2.21
C SER A 20 -29.11 -26.63 -2.53
N ALA A 21 -29.92 -25.57 -2.58
CA ALA A 21 -29.56 -24.29 -2.04
C ALA A 21 -29.02 -24.62 -0.65
N GLN A 22 -27.74 -24.99 -0.60
CA GLN A 22 -26.90 -24.62 0.51
C GLN A 22 -27.03 -23.11 0.50
N ALA A 23 -28.05 -22.64 1.23
CA ALA A 23 -28.06 -21.32 1.80
C ALA A 23 -26.77 -21.30 2.59
N GLN A 24 -25.70 -20.89 1.90
CA GLN A 24 -24.41 -20.69 2.49
C GLN A 24 -24.72 -19.67 3.58
N PRO A 25 -24.69 -20.07 4.87
CA PRO A 25 -24.98 -19.13 5.93
C PRO A 25 -24.07 -17.93 5.67
N PRO A 26 -24.57 -16.69 5.75
CA PRO A 26 -23.73 -15.53 5.52
C PRO A 26 -22.49 -15.73 6.37
N THR A 27 -21.35 -15.98 5.72
CA THR A 27 -20.09 -16.23 6.40
C THR A 27 -19.62 -14.88 6.91
N ASP A 28 -20.32 -14.38 7.92
CA ASP A 28 -19.98 -13.22 8.74
C ASP A 28 -18.84 -13.64 9.69
N VAL A 29 -17.73 -14.10 9.11
CA VAL A 29 -16.56 -14.58 9.87
C VAL A 29 -15.42 -13.55 9.86
N HIS A 30 -15.60 -12.38 9.24
CA HIS A 30 -14.49 -11.42 9.07
C HIS A 30 -14.55 -10.17 9.97
N GLY A 31 -15.34 -10.20 11.06
CA GLY A 31 -15.45 -9.09 12.00
C GLY A 31 -14.16 -8.80 12.80
N GLY A 32 -13.18 -9.72 12.82
CA GLY A 32 -11.94 -9.61 13.59
C GLY A 32 -10.65 -9.83 12.81
N SER A 33 -10.74 -10.31 11.57
CA SER A 33 -9.60 -10.78 10.79
C SER A 33 -8.90 -9.61 10.08
N PHE A 34 -7.56 -9.67 10.03
CA PHE A 34 -6.77 -8.77 9.18
C PHE A 34 -7.17 -9.01 7.71
N THR A 35 -7.52 -7.95 6.99
CA THR A 35 -7.92 -8.06 5.59
C THR A 35 -6.69 -8.15 4.69
N ALA A 36 -6.85 -8.65 3.46
CA ALA A 36 -5.78 -8.65 2.46
C ALA A 36 -5.23 -7.23 2.20
N LEU A 37 -6.11 -6.21 2.24
CA LEU A 37 -5.73 -4.80 2.06
C LEU A 37 -4.86 -4.29 3.22
N ASP A 38 -5.14 -4.71 4.45
CA ASP A 38 -4.33 -4.34 5.62
C ASP A 38 -2.90 -4.90 5.50
N TRP A 39 -2.77 -6.15 5.03
CA TRP A 39 -1.47 -6.77 4.77
C TRP A 39 -0.70 -6.08 3.65
N LEU A 40 -1.37 -5.74 2.54
CA LEU A 40 -0.75 -5.01 1.45
C LEU A 40 -0.25 -3.64 1.91
N GLY A 41 -1.08 -2.89 2.65
CA GLY A 41 -0.71 -1.60 3.21
C GLY A 41 0.47 -1.70 4.17
N ALA A 42 0.48 -2.72 5.04
CA ALA A 42 1.58 -2.96 5.95
C ALA A 42 2.89 -3.32 5.24
N LEU A 43 2.84 -4.21 4.24
CA LEU A 43 4.00 -4.60 3.43
C LEU A 43 4.57 -3.41 2.67
N TRP A 44 3.71 -2.65 1.97
CA TRP A 44 4.11 -1.45 1.26
C TRP A 44 4.74 -0.42 2.19
N THR A 45 4.12 -0.14 3.34
CA THR A 45 4.67 0.78 4.34
C THR A 45 6.02 0.29 4.86
N GLY A 46 6.19 -1.01 5.07
CA GLY A 46 7.47 -1.61 5.47
C GLY A 46 8.55 -1.38 4.42
N PHE A 47 8.27 -1.67 3.15
CA PHE A 47 9.18 -1.36 2.05
C PHE A 47 9.48 0.12 1.94
N ALA A 48 8.48 0.98 2.18
CA ALA A 48 8.65 2.41 2.10
C ALA A 48 9.56 2.95 3.22
N VAL A 49 9.39 2.46 4.45
CA VAL A 49 10.27 2.78 5.59
C VAL A 49 11.69 2.30 5.30
N LEU A 50 11.87 1.06 4.81
CA LEU A 50 13.18 0.55 4.41
C LEU A 50 13.80 1.37 3.27
N GLY A 51 12.98 1.78 2.30
CA GLY A 51 13.38 2.65 1.20
C GLY A 51 13.86 4.01 1.67
N LEU A 52 13.17 4.65 2.62
CA LEU A 52 13.60 5.92 3.24
C LEU A 52 14.92 5.75 4.00
N LEU A 53 15.09 4.64 4.72
CA LEU A 53 16.34 4.35 5.42
C LEU A 53 17.49 4.09 4.44
N ALA A 54 17.26 3.32 3.38
CA ALA A 54 18.24 3.09 2.31
C ALA A 54 18.56 4.39 1.55
N PHE A 55 17.57 5.26 1.35
CA PHE A 55 17.76 6.58 0.75
C PHE A 55 18.71 7.45 1.57
N SER A 56 18.75 7.32 2.90
CA SER A 56 19.75 8.04 3.72
C SER A 56 21.21 7.68 3.35
N MET A 57 21.44 6.43 2.92
CA MET A 57 22.76 6.00 2.46
C MET A 57 23.08 6.59 1.08
N ALA A 58 22.08 6.65 0.19
CA ALA A 58 22.23 7.25 -1.13
C ALA A 58 22.32 8.80 -1.08
N ALA A 59 21.70 9.44 -0.08
CA ALA A 59 21.69 10.89 0.08
C ALA A 59 23.11 11.48 0.22
N GLY A 60 24.03 10.74 0.84
CA GLY A 60 25.44 11.11 0.90
C GLY A 60 26.08 11.20 -0.50
N SER A 61 25.79 10.23 -1.37
CA SER A 61 26.27 10.21 -2.76
C SER A 61 25.67 11.36 -3.57
N PHE A 62 24.38 11.64 -3.42
CA PHE A 62 23.74 12.79 -4.07
C PHE A 62 24.37 14.11 -3.63
N ARG A 63 24.67 14.26 -2.33
CA ARG A 63 25.32 15.47 -1.81
C ARG A 63 26.73 15.67 -2.36
N ALA A 64 27.51 14.60 -2.47
CA ALA A 64 28.84 14.67 -3.11
C ALA A 64 28.72 15.08 -4.58
N MET A 65 27.79 14.46 -5.32
CA MET A 65 27.49 14.82 -6.70
C MET A 65 27.07 16.29 -6.85
N TYR A 66 26.24 16.82 -5.94
CA TYR A 66 25.83 18.23 -5.96
C TYR A 66 26.96 19.20 -5.63
N ALA A 67 27.92 18.80 -4.79
CA ALA A 67 29.09 19.62 -4.51
C ALA A 67 29.99 19.79 -5.75
N ASP A 68 30.04 18.78 -6.63
CA ASP A 68 30.82 18.84 -7.88
C ASP A 68 30.25 19.84 -8.90
N PHE A 69 28.98 20.21 -8.81
CA PHE A 69 28.37 21.25 -9.66
C PHE A 69 28.67 22.68 -9.21
N GLY A 70 29.39 22.88 -8.09
CA GLY A 70 29.75 24.20 -7.55
C GLY A 70 28.67 24.84 -6.67
N ASP A 71 28.80 26.15 -6.38
CA ASP A 71 27.86 26.97 -5.58
C ASP A 71 26.52 27.21 -6.29
N VAL A 72 25.90 26.16 -6.82
CA VAL A 72 24.54 26.23 -7.34
C VAL A 72 23.60 26.33 -6.14
N ASP A 73 22.76 27.37 -6.11
CA ASP A 73 21.72 27.54 -5.10
C ASP A 73 20.75 26.34 -5.15
N LEU A 74 21.00 25.36 -4.28
CA LEU A 74 20.20 24.17 -4.18
C LEU A 74 18.83 24.53 -3.58
N PRO A 75 17.72 24.00 -4.14
CA PRO A 75 16.40 24.16 -3.56
C PRO A 75 16.39 23.73 -2.09
N ALA A 76 15.74 24.51 -1.21
CA ALA A 76 15.69 24.21 0.22
C ALA A 76 15.18 22.79 0.53
N LEU A 77 14.24 22.28 -0.28
CA LEU A 77 13.75 20.90 -0.18
C LEU A 77 14.86 19.88 -0.44
N THR A 78 15.68 20.07 -1.48
CA THR A 78 16.83 19.21 -1.80
C THR A 78 17.84 19.20 -0.66
N VAL A 79 18.16 20.38 -0.11
CA VAL A 79 19.09 20.50 1.04
C VAL A 79 18.56 19.73 2.25
N PHE A 80 17.25 19.80 2.51
CA PHE A 80 16.63 19.08 3.62
C PHE A 80 16.66 17.56 3.41
N VAL A 81 16.18 17.05 2.27
CA VAL A 81 16.08 15.59 2.05
C VAL A 81 17.44 14.91 1.90
N THR A 82 18.49 15.65 1.51
CA THR A 82 19.86 15.15 1.42
C THR A 82 20.61 15.13 2.76
N GLN A 83 20.02 15.66 3.84
CA GLN A 83 20.62 15.51 5.16
C GLN A 83 20.56 14.03 5.60
N PRO A 84 21.64 13.46 6.14
CA PRO A 84 21.70 12.05 6.51
C PRO A 84 20.67 11.67 7.59
N TRP A 85 20.25 12.63 8.41
CA TRP A 85 19.26 12.42 9.47
C TRP A 85 17.82 12.61 9.02
N ALA A 86 17.56 13.29 7.89
CA ALA A 86 16.20 13.65 7.50
C ALA A 86 15.36 12.42 7.08
N PRO A 87 15.80 11.55 6.14
CA PRO A 87 15.03 10.36 5.77
C PRO A 87 14.74 9.40 6.95
N PRO A 88 15.69 9.12 7.87
CA PRO A 88 15.41 8.35 9.08
C PRO A 88 14.34 8.99 9.96
N VAL A 89 14.40 10.32 10.19
CA VAL A 89 13.39 11.03 11.00
C VAL A 89 12.02 10.96 10.34
N LEU A 90 11.94 11.14 9.01
CA LEU A 90 10.67 11.02 8.27
C LEU A 90 10.10 9.60 8.34
N ALA A 91 10.95 8.57 8.35
CA ALA A 91 10.53 7.17 8.44
C ALA A 91 9.89 6.81 9.81
N VAL A 92 10.18 7.57 10.88
CA VAL A 92 9.62 7.31 12.22
C VAL A 92 8.10 7.39 12.22
N GLY A 93 7.51 8.39 11.54
CA GLY A 93 6.05 8.58 11.53
C GLY A 93 5.29 7.36 11.00
N PRO A 94 5.54 6.93 9.76
CA PRO A 94 4.94 5.72 9.20
C PRO A 94 5.24 4.47 10.02
N LEU A 95 6.45 4.34 10.56
CA LEU A 95 6.83 3.19 11.39
C LEU A 95 6.00 3.12 12.67
N VAL A 96 5.80 4.24 13.37
CA VAL A 96 4.97 4.32 14.57
C VAL A 96 3.51 4.00 14.26
N LEU A 97 2.97 4.53 13.16
CA LEU A 97 1.61 4.24 12.73
C LEU A 97 1.43 2.75 12.36
N LEU A 98 2.42 2.16 11.71
CA LEU A 98 2.42 0.74 11.36
C LEU A 98 2.43 -0.13 12.63
N ILE A 99 3.31 0.16 13.58
CA ILE A 99 3.36 -0.54 14.88
C ILE A 99 2.03 -0.39 15.63
N LEU A 100 1.41 0.78 15.57
CA LEU A 100 0.11 1.04 16.19
C LEU A 100 -1.00 0.19 15.54
N GLY A 101 -0.98 0.00 14.22
CA GLY A 101 -1.94 -0.83 13.50
C GLY A 101 -1.89 -2.31 13.86
N PHE A 102 -0.70 -2.81 14.24
CA PHE A 102 -0.54 -4.18 14.71
C PHE A 102 -0.98 -4.40 16.16
N ARG A 103 -1.21 -3.34 16.95
CA ARG A 103 -1.67 -3.50 18.34
C ARG A 103 -3.11 -4.04 18.41
N THR A 104 -3.25 -5.23 18.97
CA THR A 104 -4.53 -5.94 19.15
C THR A 104 -5.47 -5.33 20.18
N ARG A 105 -4.97 -4.42 21.04
CA ARG A 105 -5.78 -3.73 22.05
C ARG A 105 -6.64 -2.59 21.50
N LEU A 106 -6.44 -2.20 20.24
CA LEU A 106 -7.20 -1.12 19.61
C LEU A 106 -8.41 -1.68 18.86
N GLY A 107 -9.50 -0.91 18.85
CA GLY A 107 -10.69 -1.24 18.07
C GLY A 107 -10.37 -1.43 16.58
N LEU A 108 -11.12 -2.30 15.90
CA LEU A 108 -10.84 -2.70 14.52
C LEU A 108 -10.73 -1.50 13.55
N GLY A 109 -11.61 -0.50 13.71
CA GLY A 109 -11.59 0.71 12.90
C GLY A 109 -10.30 1.53 13.06
N TRP A 110 -9.76 1.61 14.29
CA TRP A 110 -8.55 2.39 14.56
C TRP A 110 -7.30 1.72 13.97
N ARG A 111 -7.25 0.38 14.00
CA ARG A 111 -6.17 -0.40 13.37
C ARG A 111 -6.14 -0.16 11.86
N ARG A 112 -7.28 -0.28 11.19
CA ARG A 112 -7.40 -0.03 9.75
C ARG A 112 -7.03 1.41 9.38
N PHE A 113 -7.53 2.38 10.14
CA PHE A 113 -7.20 3.79 9.95
C PHE A 113 -5.69 4.04 10.08
N SER A 114 -5.03 3.46 11.10
CA SER A 114 -3.58 3.62 11.27
C SER A 114 -2.77 3.01 10.13
N ILE A 115 -3.15 1.84 9.60
CA ILE A 115 -2.44 1.19 8.49
C ILE A 115 -2.63 2.00 7.20
N ALA A 116 -3.86 2.43 6.91
CA ALA A 116 -4.15 3.27 5.75
C ALA A 116 -3.41 4.61 5.82
N THR A 117 -3.36 5.23 6.99
CA THR A 117 -2.61 6.49 7.20
C THR A 117 -1.11 6.26 7.04
N ALA A 118 -0.57 5.15 7.56
CA ALA A 118 0.84 4.79 7.40
C ALA A 118 1.21 4.59 5.91
N PHE A 119 0.33 3.92 5.16
CA PHE A 119 0.47 3.72 3.72
C PHE A 119 0.50 5.03 2.94
N LEU A 120 -0.46 5.92 3.19
CA LEU A 120 -0.54 7.21 2.51
C LEU A 120 0.65 8.10 2.88
N LEU A 121 0.95 8.21 4.17
CA LEU A 121 2.05 9.02 4.67
C LEU A 121 3.40 8.55 4.12
N SER A 122 3.69 7.25 4.17
CA SER A 122 4.94 6.70 3.64
C SER A 122 5.09 6.94 2.14
N SER A 123 4.00 6.81 1.37
CA SER A 123 4.01 7.09 -0.07
C SER A 123 4.26 8.56 -0.37
N MET A 124 3.63 9.48 0.37
CA MET A 124 3.86 10.92 0.22
C MET A 124 5.29 11.31 0.60
N LEU A 125 5.86 10.71 1.65
CA LEU A 125 7.22 10.98 2.09
C LEU A 125 8.25 10.50 1.06
N ILE A 126 8.09 9.30 0.51
CA ILE A 126 8.95 8.81 -0.58
C ILE A 126 8.84 9.72 -1.79
N ALA A 127 7.63 10.07 -2.20
CA ALA A 127 7.43 10.97 -3.34
C ALA A 127 8.12 12.32 -3.10
N ALA A 128 8.01 12.89 -1.90
CA ALA A 128 8.68 14.15 -1.54
C ALA A 128 10.21 14.02 -1.53
N CYS A 129 10.77 12.91 -1.02
CA CYS A 129 12.21 12.65 -1.05
C CYS A 129 12.74 12.51 -2.48
N LEU A 130 12.06 11.72 -3.31
CA LEU A 130 12.41 11.57 -4.72
C LEU A 130 12.28 12.91 -5.45
N TRP A 131 11.17 13.61 -5.28
CA TRP A 131 10.98 14.93 -5.88
C TRP A 131 12.09 15.90 -5.50
N GLY A 132 12.42 16.01 -4.20
CA GLY A 132 13.51 16.85 -3.71
C GLY A 132 14.88 16.43 -4.25
N ALA A 133 15.11 15.11 -4.42
CA ALA A 133 16.34 14.60 -4.99
C ALA A 133 16.46 14.89 -6.49
N TYR A 134 15.38 14.79 -7.27
CA TYR A 134 15.40 14.97 -8.72
C TYR A 134 15.24 16.43 -9.18
N LEU A 135 14.72 17.32 -8.34
CA LEU A 135 14.52 18.74 -8.66
C LEU A 135 15.74 19.44 -9.29
N PRO A 136 16.96 19.37 -8.70
CA PRO A 136 18.13 20.04 -9.27
C PRO A 136 18.52 19.47 -10.65
N ILE A 137 18.32 18.17 -10.88
CA ILE A 137 18.60 17.54 -12.18
C ILE A 137 17.70 18.14 -13.27
N PHE A 138 16.42 18.36 -12.96
CA PHE A 138 15.50 19.00 -13.90
C PHE A 138 15.84 20.46 -14.15
N ASN A 139 16.26 21.21 -13.13
CA ASN A 139 16.68 22.60 -13.30
C ASN A 139 17.92 22.71 -14.20
N LEU A 140 18.91 21.82 -14.03
CA LEU A 140 20.12 21.78 -14.87
C LEU A 140 19.78 21.39 -16.32
N ALA A 141 18.94 20.37 -16.52
CA ALA A 141 18.53 19.95 -17.86
C ALA A 141 17.72 21.05 -18.60
N GLY A 142 16.90 21.79 -17.86
CA GLY A 142 16.15 22.92 -18.39
C GLY A 142 17.05 24.09 -18.83
N ALA A 143 18.11 24.37 -18.09
CA ALA A 143 19.06 25.43 -18.43
C ALA A 143 19.82 25.13 -19.74
N ILE A 144 20.27 23.89 -19.92
CA ILE A 144 21.01 23.46 -21.14
C ILE A 144 20.13 23.49 -22.38
N SER A 145 18.83 23.21 -22.26
CA SER A 145 17.91 23.17 -23.40
C SER A 145 17.48 24.56 -23.89
N ALA A 146 17.76 25.61 -23.12
CA ALA A 146 17.39 26.99 -23.43
C ALA A 146 18.50 27.76 -24.19
N GLU A 147 19.71 27.19 -24.27
CA GLU A 147 20.85 27.67 -25.06
C GLU A 147 20.86 27.05 -26.46
#